data_AF-A0A7U0NB03-F1
#
_entry.id   AF-A0A7U0NB03-F1
#
_cell.length_a   1.000
_cell.length_b   1.000
_cell.length_c   1.000
_cell.angle_alpha   90.00
_cell.angle_beta   90.00
_cell.angle_gamma   90.00
#
_symmetry.space_group_name_H-M   'P 1'
#
loop_
_entity.id
_entity.type
_entity.pdbx_description
1 polymer ?
#
loop_
_entity_poly.entity_id
_entity_poly.type
_entity_poly.pdbx_seq_one_letter_code
_entity_poly.pdbx_strand_id
1 'polypeptide(L)'
;MDIEITSPINITLDVIELDEQIPSLKFNLAIQVNKFSYSLSVSSQPWLECQCFDEFIDSIRNDDIAHLKDMNGCFELILNPVLGWFEWSCAKEDLDGYVTVSKGREKLTAEAKSAIYAAFNNYPKWW
;
A
#
# COMPACT_ATOMS: atom_id res chain seq x y z
N MET A 1 4.59 -6.06 12.58
CA MET A 1 3.85 -5.00 11.88
C MET A 1 4.73 -3.81 11.81
N ASP A 2 5.27 -3.58 10.62
CA ASP A 2 6.22 -2.50 10.36
C ASP A 2 5.50 -1.24 9.91
N ILE A 3 4.45 -1.40 9.08
CA ILE A 3 3.56 -0.32 8.66
C ILE A 3 2.12 -0.78 8.84
N GLU A 4 1.32 0.04 9.52
CA GLU A 4 -0.10 -0.21 9.76
C GLU A 4 -0.94 1.02 9.43
N ILE A 5 -1.97 0.82 8.61
CA ILE A 5 -2.98 1.80 8.28
C ILE A 5 -4.31 1.25 8.80
N THR A 6 -4.98 1.96 9.70
CA THR A 6 -6.27 1.55 10.27
C THR A 6 -7.46 2.34 9.73
N SER A 7 -7.18 3.38 8.94
CA SER A 7 -8.19 4.25 8.32
C SER A 7 -7.69 4.75 6.98
N PRO A 8 -8.52 4.72 5.91
CA PRO A 8 -9.95 4.41 5.91
C PRO A 8 -10.29 2.91 5.89
N ILE A 9 -9.31 2.04 5.69
CA ILE A 9 -9.41 0.58 5.76
C ILE A 9 -8.16 0.02 6.44
N ASN A 10 -8.22 -1.25 6.86
CA ASN A 10 -7.09 -1.89 7.52
C ASN A 10 -6.12 -2.44 6.47
N ILE A 11 -4.88 -1.94 6.48
CA ILE A 11 -3.77 -2.41 5.65
C ILE A 11 -2.56 -2.59 6.56
N THR A 12 -1.95 -3.76 6.52
CA THR A 12 -0.71 -4.06 7.24
C THR A 12 0.37 -4.49 6.26
N LEU A 13 1.57 -3.97 6.45
CA LEU A 13 2.77 -4.41 5.76
C LEU A 13 3.80 -4.86 6.81
N ASP A 14 4.24 -6.10 6.68
CA ASP A 14 5.34 -6.69 7.49
C ASP A 14 6.51 -7.02 6.56
N VAL A 15 7.70 -6.53 6.87
CA VAL A 15 8.91 -6.84 6.08
C VAL A 15 9.26 -8.31 6.27
N ILE A 16 9.45 -9.00 5.16
CA ILE A 16 9.91 -10.39 5.14
C ILE A 16 11.41 -10.43 4.86
N GLU A 17 11.85 -9.74 3.82
CA GLU A 17 13.18 -9.88 3.26
C GLU A 17 13.63 -8.56 2.61
N LEU A 18 14.94 -8.31 2.69
CA LEU A 18 15.65 -7.22 2.04
C LEU A 18 16.48 -7.83 0.92
N ASP A 19 16.36 -7.30 -0.30
CA ASP A 19 17.32 -7.61 -1.36
C ASP A 19 18.46 -6.58 -1.31
N GLU A 20 19.69 -7.05 -1.09
CA GLU A 20 20.89 -6.20 -1.06
C GLU A 20 21.44 -5.89 -2.46
N GLN A 21 21.02 -6.63 -3.49
CA GLN A 21 21.46 -6.43 -4.88
C GLN A 21 20.62 -5.39 -5.62
N ILE A 22 19.33 -5.33 -5.31
CA ILE A 22 18.39 -4.30 -5.79
C ILE A 22 17.72 -3.71 -4.55
N PRO A 23 17.85 -2.40 -4.26
CA PRO A 23 17.33 -1.79 -3.03
C PRO A 23 15.80 -1.88 -3.00
N SER A 24 15.31 -3.01 -2.51
CA SER A 24 13.91 -3.42 -2.54
C SER A 24 13.60 -4.30 -1.35
N LEU A 25 12.34 -4.23 -0.94
CA LEU A 25 11.82 -4.84 0.26
C LEU A 25 10.65 -5.73 -0.13
N LYS A 26 10.69 -6.98 0.34
CA LYS A 26 9.55 -7.88 0.26
C LYS A 26 8.68 -7.68 1.49
N PHE A 27 7.40 -7.39 1.28
CA PHE A 27 6.43 -7.26 2.36
C PHE A 27 5.43 -8.42 2.35
N ASN A 28 4.94 -8.80 3.52
CA ASN A 28 3.67 -9.48 3.68
C ASN A 28 2.59 -8.42 3.79
N LEU A 29 1.80 -8.26 2.74
CA LEU A 29 0.70 -7.31 2.69
C LEU A 29 -0.59 -8.03 3.08
N ALA A 30 -1.35 -7.45 4.01
CA ALA A 30 -2.74 -7.84 4.24
C ALA A 30 -3.65 -6.62 4.17
N ILE A 31 -4.72 -6.73 3.37
CA ILE A 31 -5.77 -5.73 3.24
C ILE A 31 -7.06 -6.33 3.78
N GLN A 32 -7.69 -5.65 4.74
CA GLN A 32 -8.98 -6.03 5.28
C GLN A 32 -9.98 -4.88 5.18
N VAL A 33 -11.08 -5.14 4.47
CA VAL A 33 -12.20 -4.21 4.33
C VAL A 33 -13.42 -4.85 4.96
N ASN A 34 -13.92 -4.25 6.04
CA ASN A 34 -15.15 -4.66 6.72
C ASN A 34 -16.15 -3.49 6.68
N LYS A 35 -16.86 -3.34 5.56
CA LYS A 35 -17.79 -2.23 5.31
C LYS A 35 -18.99 -2.72 4.50
N PHE A 36 -20.10 -1.98 4.54
CA PHE A 36 -21.30 -2.28 3.73
C PHE A 36 -21.88 -3.69 3.95
N SER A 37 -21.76 -4.24 5.16
CA SER A 37 -22.12 -5.64 5.47
C SER A 37 -21.37 -6.67 4.62
N TYR A 38 -20.21 -6.28 4.10
CA TYR A 38 -19.31 -7.10 3.30
C TYR A 38 -17.93 -7.14 3.96
N SER A 39 -17.28 -8.29 3.87
CA SER A 39 -15.90 -8.47 4.29
C SER A 39 -15.05 -8.93 3.12
N LEU A 40 -13.91 -8.28 2.94
CA LEU A 40 -12.89 -8.64 1.96
C LEU A 40 -11.56 -8.70 2.68
N SER A 41 -10.88 -9.82 2.49
CA SER A 41 -9.55 -10.04 3.01
C SER A 41 -8.67 -10.51 1.87
N VAL A 42 -7.57 -9.79 1.66
CA VAL A 42 -6.59 -10.09 0.62
C VAL A 42 -5.22 -10.12 1.26
N SER A 43 -4.45 -11.16 0.95
CA SER A 43 -3.05 -11.26 1.32
C SER A 43 -2.18 -11.52 0.11
N SER A 44 -1.08 -10.80 0.02
CA SER A 44 -0.09 -10.90 -1.05
C SER A 44 1.31 -10.59 -0.52
N GLN A 45 2.32 -10.86 -1.35
CA GLN A 45 3.72 -10.61 -1.00
C GLN A 45 4.41 -9.71 -2.03
N PRO A 46 4.07 -8.41 -2.08
CA PRO A 46 4.66 -7.50 -3.04
C PRO A 46 6.14 -7.22 -2.75
N TRP A 47 6.90 -7.03 -3.83
CA TRP A 47 8.22 -6.43 -3.80
C TRP A 47 8.10 -4.94 -4.09
N LEU A 48 8.59 -4.11 -3.19
CA LEU A 48 8.54 -2.66 -3.29
C LEU A 48 9.97 -2.12 -3.33
N GLU A 49 10.28 -1.31 -4.34
CA GLU A 49 11.56 -0.61 -4.41
C GLU A 49 11.64 0.47 -3.32
N CYS A 50 12.81 0.63 -2.69
CA CYS A 50 13.03 1.66 -1.68
C CYS A 50 12.80 3.08 -2.24
N GLN A 51 13.11 3.29 -3.52
CA GLN A 51 12.83 4.55 -4.21
C GLN A 51 11.33 4.85 -4.27
N CYS A 52 10.49 3.85 -4.59
CA CYS A 52 9.03 4.04 -4.59
C CYS A 52 8.50 4.41 -3.21
N PHE A 53 9.11 3.90 -2.13
CA PHE A 53 8.78 4.31 -0.76
C PHE A 53 9.09 5.78 -0.50
N ASP A 54 10.29 6.23 -0.88
CA ASP A 54 10.71 7.61 -0.68
C ASP A 54 9.85 8.59 -1.50
N GLU A 55 9.62 8.27 -2.78
CA GLU A 55 8.76 9.06 -3.67
C GLU A 55 7.32 9.13 -3.16
N PHE A 56 6.80 8.02 -2.63
CA PHE A 56 5.46 7.99 -2.04
C PHE A 56 5.35 8.92 -0.83
N ILE A 57 6.30 8.86 0.11
CA ILE A 57 6.31 9.73 1.31
C ILE A 57 6.44 11.20 0.91
N ASP A 58 7.36 11.51 -0.02
CA ASP A 58 7.58 12.86 -0.50
C ASP A 58 6.36 13.43 -1.24
N SER A 59 5.66 12.61 -2.03
CA SER A 59 4.44 13.01 -2.74
C SER A 59 3.32 13.35 -1.75
N ILE A 60 3.12 12.53 -0.71
CA ILE A 60 2.13 12.81 0.35
C ILE A 60 2.45 14.12 1.06
N ARG A 61 3.74 14.36 1.37
CA ARG A 61 4.23 15.59 2.03
C ARG A 61 3.97 16.84 1.20
N ASN A 62 4.13 16.74 -0.13
CA ASN A 62 3.96 17.87 -1.04
C ASN A 62 2.49 18.11 -1.48
N ASP A 63 1.52 17.43 -0.86
CA ASP A 63 0.12 17.45 -1.28
C ASP A 63 -0.11 17.02 -2.74
N ASP A 64 0.79 16.20 -3.28
CA ASP A 64 0.67 15.63 -4.63
C ASP A 64 0.01 14.24 -4.59
N ILE A 65 -0.33 13.72 -5.76
CA ILE A 65 -0.85 12.36 -5.91
C ILE A 65 0.29 11.37 -5.65
N ALA A 66 0.16 10.59 -4.58
CA ALA A 66 1.16 9.60 -4.21
C ALA A 66 0.77 8.22 -4.72
N HIS A 67 1.70 7.55 -5.39
CA HIS A 67 1.54 6.21 -5.93
C HIS A 67 2.57 5.28 -5.31
N LEU A 68 2.12 4.18 -4.74
CA LEU A 68 2.98 3.08 -4.29
C LEU A 68 2.56 1.82 -5.05
N LYS A 69 3.47 1.28 -5.85
CA LYS A 69 3.23 0.09 -6.67
C LYS A 69 4.33 -0.93 -6.45
N ASP A 70 3.98 -2.20 -6.57
CA ASP A 70 4.97 -3.27 -6.57
C ASP A 70 5.68 -3.40 -7.93
N MET A 71 6.83 -4.07 -7.91
CA MET A 71 7.63 -4.32 -9.12
C MET A 71 6.88 -5.16 -10.16
N ASN A 72 5.95 -6.01 -9.71
CA ASN A 72 5.18 -6.91 -10.58
C ASN A 72 3.88 -6.28 -11.11
N GLY A 73 3.48 -5.10 -10.64
CA GLY A 73 2.20 -4.48 -10.98
C GLY A 73 0.97 -5.21 -10.42
N CYS A 74 1.16 -6.10 -9.45
CA CYS A 74 0.10 -6.84 -8.78
C CYS A 74 -0.48 -6.09 -7.58
N PHE A 75 0.16 -5.02 -7.11
CA PHE A 75 -0.30 -4.22 -5.98
C PHE A 75 -0.10 -2.73 -6.25
N GLU A 76 -1.12 -1.94 -5.93
CA GLU A 76 -1.07 -0.49 -6.04
C GLU A 76 -1.86 0.19 -4.91
N LEU A 77 -1.28 1.24 -4.34
CA LEU A 77 -1.94 2.21 -3.47
C LEU A 77 -1.80 3.60 -4.09
N ILE A 78 -2.92 4.32 -4.17
CA ILE A 78 -2.96 5.68 -4.70
C ILE A 78 -3.62 6.57 -3.65
N LEU A 79 -2.91 7.62 -3.23
CA LEU A 79 -3.46 8.71 -2.42
C LEU A 79 -3.60 9.94 -3.30
N ASN A 80 -4.83 10.38 -3.51
CA ASN A 80 -5.12 11.61 -4.24
C ASN A 80 -5.72 12.66 -3.29
N PRO A 81 -4.89 13.57 -2.74
CA PRO A 81 -5.37 14.61 -1.84
C PRO A 81 -6.24 15.66 -2.56
N VAL A 82 -6.01 15.90 -3.86
CA VAL A 82 -6.76 16.88 -4.67
C VAL A 82 -8.22 16.44 -4.85
N LEU A 83 -8.45 15.16 -5.13
CA LEU A 83 -9.79 14.59 -5.30
C LEU A 83 -10.36 14.02 -3.98
N GLY A 84 -9.53 13.89 -2.93
CA GLY A 84 -9.93 13.34 -1.64
C GLY A 84 -10.19 11.83 -1.67
N TRP A 85 -9.42 11.09 -2.47
CA TRP A 85 -9.58 9.64 -2.65
C TRP A 85 -8.36 8.86 -2.19
N PHE A 86 -8.63 7.71 -1.58
CA PHE A 86 -7.68 6.66 -1.29
C PHE A 86 -8.08 5.42 -2.08
N GLU A 87 -7.23 4.97 -2.98
CA GLU A 87 -7.49 3.82 -3.83
C GLU A 87 -6.46 2.73 -3.56
N TRP A 88 -6.92 1.50 -3.62
CA TRP A 88 -6.08 0.33 -3.44
C TRP A 88 -6.49 -0.75 -4.43
N SER A 89 -5.51 -1.49 -4.94
CA SER A 89 -5.74 -2.64 -5.79
C SER A 89 -4.73 -3.74 -5.52
N CYS A 90 -5.20 -4.98 -5.63
CA CYS A 90 -4.38 -6.16 -5.53
C CYS A 90 -4.87 -7.20 -6.54
N ALA A 91 -3.99 -7.63 -7.43
CA ALA A 91 -4.19 -8.74 -8.34
C ALA A 91 -3.50 -9.99 -7.79
N LYS A 92 -4.09 -11.15 -8.06
CA LYS A 92 -3.51 -12.45 -7.78
C LYS A 92 -3.71 -13.35 -8.98
N GLU A 93 -2.61 -13.85 -9.51
CA GLU A 93 -2.57 -14.81 -10.61
C GLU A 93 -2.39 -16.23 -10.04
N ASP A 94 -3.11 -17.19 -10.59
CA ASP A 94 -2.94 -18.61 -10.25
C ASP A 94 -2.03 -19.33 -11.26
N LEU A 95 -1.75 -20.61 -11.00
CA LEU A 95 -0.85 -21.42 -11.82
C LEU A 95 -1.39 -21.70 -13.24
N ASP A 96 -2.69 -21.53 -13.43
CA ASP A 96 -3.38 -21.75 -14.71
C ASP A 96 -3.53 -20.43 -15.51
N GLY A 97 -2.99 -19.32 -14.98
CA GLY A 97 -3.01 -18.00 -15.61
C GLY A 97 -4.31 -17.21 -15.39
N TYR A 98 -5.18 -17.65 -14.47
CA TYR A 98 -6.36 -16.88 -14.10
C TYR A 98 -5.98 -15.77 -13.11
N VAL A 99 -6.48 -14.57 -13.37
CA VAL A 99 -6.21 -13.40 -12.53
C VAL A 99 -7.48 -12.97 -11.81
N THR A 100 -7.40 -12.84 -10.49
CA THR A 100 -8.41 -12.21 -9.65
C THR A 100 -7.92 -10.83 -9.20
N VAL A 101 -8.71 -9.79 -9.42
CA VAL A 101 -8.38 -8.42 -8.99
C VAL A 101 -9.37 -7.97 -7.93
N SER A 102 -8.84 -7.58 -6.78
CA SER A 102 -9.57 -6.91 -5.70
C SER A 102 -9.16 -5.44 -5.67
N LYS A 103 -10.14 -4.53 -5.64
CA LYS A 103 -9.86 -3.10 -5.56
C LYS A 103 -10.94 -2.38 -4.79
N GLY A 104 -10.59 -1.23 -4.22
CA GLY A 104 -11.53 -0.37 -3.53
C GLY A 104 -11.11 1.09 -3.61
N ARG A 105 -12.10 1.95 -3.41
CA ARG A 105 -11.92 3.39 -3.32
C ARG A 105 -12.62 3.88 -2.06
N GLU A 106 -11.89 4.64 -1.27
CA GLU A 106 -12.31 5.16 0.01
C GLU A 106 -12.10 6.67 0.05
N LYS A 107 -12.89 7.35 0.88
CA LYS A 107 -12.69 8.79 1.11
C LYS A 107 -11.39 8.99 1.90
N LEU A 108 -10.49 9.82 1.38
CA LEU A 108 -9.29 10.25 2.07
C LEU A 108 -9.61 11.50 2.91
N THR A 109 -9.70 11.34 4.23
CA THR A 109 -9.81 12.48 5.15
C THR A 109 -8.41 13.03 5.49
N ALA A 110 -8.34 14.25 6.02
CA ALA A 110 -7.06 14.85 6.43
C ALA A 110 -6.39 14.02 7.55
N GLU A 111 -7.19 13.45 8.44
CA GLU A 111 -6.72 12.56 9.51
C GLU A 111 -6.18 11.26 8.93
N ALA A 112 -6.89 10.63 7.99
CA ALA A 112 -6.45 9.42 7.33
C ALA A 112 -5.15 9.64 6.54
N LYS A 113 -5.05 10.76 5.80
CA LYS A 113 -3.81 11.15 5.11
C LYS A 113 -2.65 11.28 6.10
N SER A 114 -2.86 11.99 7.21
CA SER A 114 -1.82 12.22 8.21
C SER A 114 -1.38 10.92 8.88
N ALA A 115 -2.32 10.02 9.16
CA ALA A 115 -2.03 8.70 9.71
C ALA A 115 -1.23 7.83 8.73
N ILE A 116 -1.61 7.81 7.45
CA ILE A 116 -0.86 7.10 6.40
C ILE A 116 0.55 7.68 6.29
N TYR A 117 0.69 9.01 6.18
CA TYR A 117 2.01 9.66 6.14
C TYR A 117 2.88 9.24 7.32
N ALA A 118 2.34 9.30 8.54
CA ALA A 118 3.08 8.95 9.75
C ALA A 118 3.47 7.46 9.76
N ALA A 119 2.60 6.56 9.32
CA ALA A 119 2.90 5.12 9.26
C ALA A 119 4.09 4.82 8.35
N PHE A 120 4.15 5.45 7.17
CA PHE A 120 5.27 5.27 6.23
C PHE A 120 6.52 6.06 6.65
N ASN A 121 6.38 7.28 7.16
CA ASN A 121 7.52 8.11 7.55
C ASN A 121 8.22 7.64 8.83
N ASN A 122 7.48 7.00 9.75
CA ASN A 122 8.05 6.45 10.99
C ASN A 122 8.67 5.07 10.80
N TYR A 123 8.44 4.43 9.65
CA TYR A 123 9.11 3.18 9.34
C TYR A 123 10.63 3.42 9.25
N PRO A 124 11.45 2.67 10.02
CA PRO A 124 12.89 2.83 9.98
C PRO A 124 13.39 2.58 8.56
N LYS A 125 14.09 3.56 7.98
CA LYS A 125 14.75 3.36 6.68
C LYS A 125 15.97 2.47 6.89
N TRP A 126 16.00 1.36 6.18
CA TRP A 126 17.11 0.40 6.19
C TRP A 126 18.07 0.60 5.01
N TRP A 127 17.84 1.66 4.21
CA TRP A 127 18.64 2.10 3.08
C TRP A 127 19.20 3.51 3.32
#